data_AF-A0A2J8IKZ2-F1
#
_entry.id   AF-A0A2J8IKZ2-F1
#
_cell.length_a   1.000
_cell.length_b   1.000
_cell.length_c   1.000
_cell.angle_alpha   90.00
_cell.angle_beta   90.00
_cell.angle_gamma   90.00
#
_symmetry.space_group_name_H-M   'P 1'
#
loop_
_entity.id
_entity.type
_entity.pdbx_description
1 polymer ?
#
loop_
_entity_poly.entity_id
_entity_poly.type
_entity_poly.pdbx_seq_one_letter_code
_entity_poly.pdbx_strand_id
1 'polypeptide(L)'
;MASVAWAVLKVLLLLLTQTWSPVGAGNPPDCDAPLASALPRSSFSSSSELSSSHGPGFSRLNRRDGAGGWTPLVSNKYQWLQIDLGERMEVTAVATQGGYGSSDWVTSYLLMFSDGGRNWKQYRREESIW
;
A
#
# COMPACT_ATOMS: atom_id res chain seq x y z
N MET A 1 29.00 -62.33 24.55
CA MET A 1 27.65 -62.36 25.16
C MET A 1 27.59 -61.19 26.13
N ALA A 2 26.67 -60.23 26.13
CA ALA A 2 25.50 -59.89 25.31
C ALA A 2 25.30 -58.36 25.47
N SER A 3 25.07 -57.66 24.36
CA SER A 3 23.81 -56.97 24.00
C SER A 3 23.46 -55.71 24.80
N VAL A 4 23.48 -54.62 24.05
CA VAL A 4 22.80 -53.34 24.23
C VAL A 4 21.31 -53.54 24.53
N ALA A 5 20.74 -52.70 25.40
CA ALA A 5 19.44 -52.06 25.21
C ALA A 5 19.08 -51.21 26.45
N TRP A 6 19.20 -49.88 26.34
CA TRP A 6 18.28 -49.00 27.04
C TRP A 6 17.35 -48.44 25.97
N ALA A 7 16.17 -49.04 25.89
CA ALA A 7 15.07 -48.55 25.10
C ALA A 7 14.63 -47.20 25.67
N VAL A 8 14.98 -46.11 25.00
CA VAL A 8 14.35 -44.81 25.26
C VAL A 8 12.99 -44.86 24.57
N LEU A 9 11.96 -45.05 25.37
CA LEU A 9 10.56 -44.99 24.94
C LEU A 9 10.31 -43.60 24.34
N LYS A 10 9.90 -43.63 23.07
CA LYS A 10 9.49 -42.52 22.21
C LYS A 10 8.70 -41.44 22.96
N VAL A 11 9.36 -40.35 23.34
CA VAL A 11 8.70 -39.05 23.43
C VAL A 11 8.67 -38.51 22.02
N LEU A 12 7.46 -38.37 21.47
CA LEU A 12 7.21 -37.69 20.21
C LEU A 12 7.47 -36.19 20.44
N LEU A 13 8.75 -35.81 20.51
CA LEU A 13 9.16 -34.42 20.43
C LEU A 13 8.95 -34.03 18.97
N LEU A 14 7.84 -33.36 18.67
CA LEU A 14 7.73 -32.60 17.43
C LEU A 14 8.91 -31.63 17.45
N LEU A 15 9.97 -31.98 16.72
CA LEU A 15 11.05 -31.08 16.37
C LEU A 15 10.42 -29.99 15.49
N LEU A 16 9.77 -29.01 16.11
CA LEU A 16 9.86 -27.66 15.61
C LEU A 16 11.34 -27.32 15.73
N THR A 17 12.07 -27.53 14.63
CA THR A 17 13.33 -26.84 14.42
C THR A 17 12.99 -25.35 14.41
N GLN A 18 12.91 -24.75 15.59
CA GLN A 18 13.01 -23.30 15.68
C GLN A 18 14.43 -22.99 15.27
N THR A 19 14.61 -22.76 13.97
CA THR A 19 15.80 -22.09 13.47
C THR A 19 15.77 -20.73 14.13
N TRP A 20 16.51 -20.60 15.22
CA TRP A 20 16.85 -19.31 15.79
C TRP A 20 17.72 -18.64 14.73
N SER A 21 17.08 -17.98 13.76
CA SER A 21 17.79 -17.08 12.89
C SER A 21 18.37 -16.02 13.82
N PRO A 22 19.69 -15.78 13.80
CA PRO A 22 20.21 -14.59 14.46
C PRO A 22 19.39 -13.43 13.90
N VAL A 23 18.89 -12.56 14.78
CA VAL A 23 18.42 -11.24 14.39
C VAL A 23 19.66 -10.55 13.83
N GLY A 24 19.94 -10.79 12.55
CA GLY A 24 20.77 -9.92 11.78
C GLY A 24 20.14 -8.55 11.95
N ALA A 25 20.96 -7.56 12.28
CA ALA A 25 20.56 -6.18 12.15
C ALA A 25 20.11 -6.01 10.69
N GLY A 26 18.82 -6.18 10.45
CA GLY A 26 18.23 -5.92 9.16
C GLY A 26 18.59 -4.47 8.86
N ASN A 27 19.14 -4.21 7.68
CA ASN A 27 19.12 -2.87 7.14
C ASN A 27 17.72 -2.30 7.40
N PRO A 28 17.61 -1.01 7.80
CA PRO A 28 16.30 -0.39 7.95
C PRO A 28 15.46 -0.75 6.73
N PRO A 29 14.20 -1.18 6.92
CA PRO A 29 13.37 -1.65 5.82
C PRO A 29 13.41 -0.59 4.71
N ASP A 30 13.79 -0.99 3.50
CA ASP A 30 13.78 -0.09 2.36
C ASP A 30 12.37 0.51 2.25
N CYS A 31 12.26 1.83 2.42
CA CYS A 31 11.00 2.58 2.41
C CYS A 31 10.44 2.75 0.98
N ASP A 32 10.61 1.73 0.14
CA ASP A 32 10.19 1.68 -1.27
C ASP A 32 9.06 0.66 -1.50
N ALA A 33 8.62 -0.04 -0.44
CA ALA A 33 7.52 -1.00 -0.54
C ALA A 33 6.19 -0.31 -0.95
N PRO A 34 5.42 -0.90 -1.88
CA PRO A 34 4.19 -0.29 -2.38
C PRO A 34 3.07 -0.35 -1.32
N LEU A 35 2.74 0.80 -0.73
CA LEU A 35 1.77 0.90 0.36
C LEU A 35 0.31 0.65 -0.08
N ALA A 36 -0.06 1.05 -1.30
CA ALA A 36 -1.45 1.02 -1.76
C ALA A 36 -1.91 -0.35 -2.31
N SER A 37 -0.97 -1.23 -2.71
CA SER A 37 -1.29 -2.46 -3.43
C SER A 37 -2.09 -3.47 -2.61
N ALA A 38 -1.82 -3.55 -1.30
CA ALA A 38 -2.43 -4.53 -0.39
C ALA A 38 -3.69 -4.02 0.33
N LEU A 39 -4.01 -2.72 0.22
CA LEU A 39 -5.12 -2.11 0.96
C LEU A 39 -6.47 -2.59 0.43
N PRO A 40 -7.51 -2.79 1.28
CA PRO A 40 -8.86 -3.12 0.83
C PRO A 40 -9.50 -1.97 0.03
N ARG A 41 -10.54 -2.26 -0.77
CA ARG A 41 -11.25 -1.21 -1.55
C ARG A 41 -11.84 -0.09 -0.68
N SER A 42 -12.20 -0.41 0.57
CA SER A 42 -12.73 0.55 1.54
C SER A 42 -11.72 1.61 1.98
N SER A 43 -10.42 1.37 1.77
CA SER A 43 -9.37 2.37 2.02
C SER A 43 -9.33 3.47 0.97
N PHE A 44 -10.09 3.36 -0.12
CA PHE A 44 -10.08 4.31 -1.23
C PHE A 44 -11.40 5.07 -1.25
N SER A 45 -11.33 6.40 -1.15
CA SER A 45 -12.49 7.28 -1.23
C SER A 45 -12.21 8.45 -2.17
N SER A 46 -13.25 9.11 -2.67
CA SER A 46 -13.11 10.25 -3.58
C SER A 46 -14.20 11.29 -3.35
N SER A 47 -14.00 12.49 -3.91
CA SER A 47 -15.02 13.55 -3.94
C SER A 47 -16.26 13.14 -4.73
N SER A 48 -16.06 12.41 -5.83
CA SER A 48 -17.09 11.92 -6.74
C SER A 48 -16.54 10.79 -7.62
N GLU A 49 -17.44 10.14 -8.34
CA GLU A 49 -17.13 9.15 -9.37
C GLU A 49 -18.08 9.33 -10.55
N LEU A 50 -17.58 9.16 -11.77
CA LEU A 50 -18.38 9.31 -13.00
C LEU A 50 -19.47 8.24 -13.12
N SER A 51 -19.15 7.02 -12.69
CA SER A 51 -20.10 5.91 -12.54
C SER A 51 -19.52 4.90 -11.54
N SER A 52 -20.30 3.88 -11.20
CA SER A 52 -19.87 2.80 -10.30
C SER A 52 -18.65 2.03 -10.79
N SER A 53 -18.34 2.05 -12.09
CA SER A 53 -17.12 1.44 -12.66
C SER A 53 -15.89 2.35 -12.63
N HIS A 54 -16.07 3.64 -12.30
CA HIS A 54 -15.00 4.65 -12.18
C HIS A 54 -14.71 5.02 -10.72
N GLY A 55 -15.19 4.21 -9.77
CA GLY A 55 -15.03 4.49 -8.35
C GLY A 55 -13.58 4.44 -7.86
N PRO A 56 -13.31 5.01 -6.68
CA PRO A 56 -11.95 5.15 -6.13
C PRO A 56 -11.25 3.81 -5.92
N GLY A 57 -12.00 2.72 -5.66
CA GLY A 57 -11.44 1.37 -5.51
C GLY A 57 -10.78 0.79 -6.77
N PHE A 58 -10.89 1.47 -7.92
CA PHE A 58 -10.21 1.10 -9.17
C PHE A 58 -8.91 1.89 -9.42
N SER A 59 -8.48 2.75 -8.49
CA SER A 59 -7.32 3.64 -8.67
C SER A 59 -5.94 2.99 -8.44
N ARG A 60 -5.86 1.65 -8.40
CA ARG A 60 -4.59 0.95 -8.18
C ARG A 60 -3.80 0.87 -9.48
N LEU A 61 -2.48 1.07 -9.39
CA LEU A 61 -1.58 0.99 -10.55
C LEU A 61 -1.65 -0.38 -11.23
N ASN A 62 -1.50 -0.37 -12.55
CA ASN A 62 -1.44 -1.56 -13.40
C ASN A 62 -2.66 -2.50 -13.30
N ARG A 63 -3.83 -1.95 -12.96
CA ARG A 63 -5.11 -2.69 -12.97
C ARG A 63 -5.93 -2.38 -14.23
N ARG A 64 -6.81 -3.30 -14.56
CA ARG A 64 -7.77 -3.20 -15.69
C ARG A 64 -9.22 -3.41 -15.24
N ASP A 65 -9.44 -3.45 -13.92
CA ASP A 65 -10.75 -3.65 -13.34
C ASP A 65 -11.62 -2.39 -13.54
N GLY A 66 -12.94 -2.55 -13.54
CA GLY A 66 -13.86 -1.42 -13.72
C GLY A 66 -13.70 -0.79 -15.10
N ALA A 67 -13.73 0.54 -15.15
CA ALA A 67 -13.44 1.32 -16.36
C ALA A 67 -11.95 1.69 -16.49
N GLY A 68 -11.07 0.95 -15.80
CA GLY A 68 -9.62 1.09 -15.93
C GLY A 68 -8.97 2.11 -14.98
N GLY A 69 -9.74 2.76 -14.11
CA GLY A 69 -9.22 3.72 -13.13
C GLY A 69 -10.33 4.46 -12.39
N TRP A 70 -9.93 5.40 -11.52
CA TRP A 70 -10.86 6.38 -10.95
C TRP A 70 -11.04 7.56 -11.89
N THR A 71 -12.28 8.03 -12.03
CA THR A 71 -12.60 9.26 -12.77
C THR A 71 -13.68 10.03 -12.00
N PRO A 72 -13.44 11.31 -11.65
CA PRO A 72 -14.45 12.10 -10.96
C PRO A 72 -15.62 12.42 -11.90
N LEU A 73 -16.77 12.75 -11.31
CA LEU A 73 -17.96 13.14 -12.06
C LEU A 73 -17.76 14.46 -12.84
N VAL A 74 -16.97 15.38 -12.27
CA VAL A 74 -16.72 16.71 -12.84
C VAL A 74 -15.23 16.91 -13.03
N SER A 75 -14.81 17.29 -14.24
CA SER A 75 -13.40 17.60 -14.54
C SER A 75 -13.04 19.01 -14.09
N ASN A 76 -12.69 19.16 -12.81
CA ASN A 76 -12.17 20.42 -12.25
C ASN A 76 -11.11 20.18 -11.17
N LYS A 77 -10.44 21.26 -10.74
CA LYS A 77 -9.34 21.22 -9.77
C LYS A 77 -9.74 20.94 -8.31
N TYR A 78 -11.03 20.79 -8.02
CA TYR A 78 -11.55 20.59 -6.66
C TYR A 78 -11.83 19.13 -6.35
N GLN A 79 -11.59 18.23 -7.30
CA GLN A 79 -11.77 16.80 -7.10
C GLN A 79 -10.59 16.19 -6.35
N TRP A 80 -10.86 15.15 -5.57
CA TRP A 80 -9.84 14.47 -4.78
C TRP A 80 -10.06 12.96 -4.76
N LEU A 81 -8.94 12.25 -4.60
CA LEU A 81 -8.85 10.82 -4.30
C LEU A 81 -8.05 10.69 -3.02
N GLN A 82 -8.59 9.98 -2.04
CA GLN A 82 -7.99 9.74 -0.74
C GLN A 82 -7.71 8.25 -0.58
N ILE A 83 -6.54 7.95 -0.02
CA ILE A 83 -6.13 6.60 0.33
C ILE A 83 -5.84 6.59 1.83
N ASP A 84 -6.62 5.82 2.57
CA ASP A 84 -6.42 5.55 3.99
C ASP A 84 -5.47 4.36 4.17
N LEU A 85 -4.27 4.64 4.68
CA LEU A 85 -3.22 3.64 4.90
C LEU A 85 -3.47 2.80 6.17
N GLY A 86 -4.50 3.13 6.97
CA GLY A 86 -4.88 2.41 8.19
C GLY A 86 -4.02 2.76 9.42
N GLU A 87 -2.74 3.02 9.22
CA GLU A 87 -1.82 3.48 10.26
C GLU A 87 -0.88 4.58 9.75
N ARG A 88 -0.11 5.18 10.66
CA ARG A 88 0.85 6.23 10.31
C ARG A 88 2.03 5.59 9.56
N MET A 89 2.14 5.87 8.27
CA MET A 89 3.20 5.37 7.41
C MET A 89 4.11 6.49 6.92
N GLU A 90 5.38 6.15 6.66
CA GLU A 90 6.28 7.01 5.92
C GLU A 90 5.99 6.86 4.42
N VAL A 91 5.73 7.98 3.73
CA VAL A 91 5.46 8.01 2.29
C VAL A 91 6.60 8.77 1.62
N THR A 92 7.44 8.05 0.88
CA THR A 92 8.64 8.58 0.23
C THR A 92 8.38 8.99 -1.22
N ALA A 93 7.43 8.34 -1.89
CA ALA A 93 7.11 8.57 -3.29
C ALA A 93 5.63 8.33 -3.62
N VAL A 94 5.17 8.94 -4.72
CA VAL A 94 3.85 8.71 -5.32
C VAL A 94 4.03 8.43 -6.80
N ALA A 95 3.44 7.34 -7.27
CA ALA A 95 3.37 6.99 -8.68
C ALA A 95 1.92 7.14 -9.18
N THR A 96 1.74 7.73 -10.36
CA THR A 96 0.44 7.98 -10.99
C THR A 96 0.35 7.31 -12.36
N GLN A 97 -0.87 7.02 -12.79
CA GLN A 97 -1.16 6.44 -14.11
C GLN A 97 -2.51 6.98 -14.59
N GLY A 98 -2.69 7.07 -15.92
CA GLY A 98 -4.00 7.32 -16.53
C GLY A 98 -4.92 6.09 -16.49
N GLY A 99 -6.16 6.26 -16.96
CA GLY A 99 -7.13 5.16 -17.02
C GLY A 99 -6.77 4.14 -18.10
N TYR A 100 -6.77 2.85 -17.78
CA TYR A 100 -6.58 1.81 -18.79
C TYR A 100 -7.70 1.85 -19.84
N GLY A 101 -7.34 1.91 -21.12
CA GLY A 101 -8.31 2.02 -22.22
C GLY A 101 -8.91 3.41 -22.41
N SER A 102 -8.45 4.41 -21.66
CA SER A 102 -8.77 5.82 -21.84
C SER A 102 -7.55 6.60 -22.33
N SER A 103 -7.81 7.77 -22.93
CA SER A 103 -6.79 8.80 -23.24
C SER A 103 -6.68 9.84 -22.12
N ASP A 104 -7.33 9.63 -20.98
CA ASP A 104 -7.35 10.59 -19.87
C ASP A 104 -6.27 10.29 -18.83
N TRP A 105 -5.52 11.34 -18.45
CA TRP A 105 -4.57 11.30 -17.34
C TRP A 105 -4.47 12.66 -16.65
N VAL A 106 -4.09 12.64 -15.37
CA VAL A 106 -3.81 13.86 -14.60
C VAL A 106 -2.37 14.32 -14.88
N THR A 107 -2.20 15.60 -15.18
CA THR A 107 -0.88 16.20 -15.49
C THR A 107 -0.27 16.95 -14.31
N SER A 108 -1.08 17.43 -13.38
CA SER A 108 -0.61 18.07 -12.15
C SER A 108 -1.60 17.82 -11.01
N TYR A 109 -1.08 17.74 -9.79
CA TYR A 109 -1.89 17.50 -8.59
C TYR A 109 -1.26 18.19 -7.38
N LEU A 110 -2.08 18.42 -6.36
CA LEU A 110 -1.62 18.78 -5.02
C LEU A 110 -1.65 17.52 -4.16
N LEU A 111 -0.57 17.28 -3.42
CA LEU A 111 -0.53 16.20 -2.43
C LEU A 111 -0.88 16.79 -1.05
N MET A 112 -1.89 16.22 -0.40
CA MET A 112 -2.25 16.55 0.97
C MET A 112 -2.17 15.30 1.84
N PHE A 113 -1.81 15.48 3.12
CA PHE A 113 -1.70 14.39 4.08
C PHE A 113 -2.27 14.80 5.45
N SER A 114 -2.74 13.82 6.21
CA SER A 114 -3.25 14.01 7.58
C SER A 114 -3.15 12.70 8.36
N ASP A 115 -2.71 12.78 9.61
CA ASP A 115 -2.70 11.62 10.52
C ASP A 115 -4.09 11.30 11.10
N GLY A 116 -5.06 12.25 11.01
CA GLY A 116 -6.36 12.13 11.66
C GLY A 116 -7.56 12.46 10.78
N GLY A 117 -7.34 12.60 9.46
CA GLY A 117 -8.39 12.87 8.47
C GLY A 117 -9.08 14.23 8.56
N ARG A 118 -8.69 15.10 9.51
CA ARG A 118 -9.32 16.42 9.75
C ARG A 118 -8.40 17.59 9.44
N ASN A 119 -7.17 17.53 9.96
CA ASN A 119 -6.17 18.58 9.79
C ASN A 119 -5.25 18.20 8.64
N TRP A 120 -5.60 18.63 7.43
CA TRP A 120 -4.84 18.33 6.22
C TRP A 120 -3.75 19.35 5.98
N LYS A 121 -2.55 18.86 5.67
CA LYS A 121 -1.40 19.67 5.30
C LYS A 121 -1.06 19.41 3.85
N GLN A 122 -0.75 20.47 3.11
CA GLN A 122 -0.23 20.34 1.75
C GLN A 122 1.25 19.97 1.83
N TYR A 123 1.65 18.91 1.13
CA TYR A 123 3.06 18.63 0.88
C TYR A 123 3.61 19.70 -0.07
N ARG A 124 4.68 20.36 0.35
CA ARG A 124 5.51 21.21 -0.49
C ARG A 124 6.89 20.59 -0.47
N ARG A 125 7.43 20.31 -1.64
CA ARG A 125 8.85 20.02 -1.79
C ARG A 125 9.58 21.29 -1.35
N GLU A 126 10.41 21.21 -0.32
CA GLU A 126 11.41 22.25 -0.09
C GLU A 126 12.32 22.22 -1.33
N GLU A 127 12.32 23.31 -2.09
CA GLU A 127 13.38 23.54 -3.07
C GLU A 127 14.64 23.77 -2.24
N SER A 128 15.45 22.72 -2.12
CA SER A 128 16.76 22.82 -1.50
C SER A 128 17.60 23.76 -2.37
N ILE A 129 17.69 25.03 -1.97
CA ILE A 129 18.62 26.00 -2.52
C ILE A 129 19.99 25.65 -1.97
N TRP A 130 20.69 24.74 -2.65
CA TRP A 130 22.12 24.53 -2.49
C TRP A 130 22.81 24.91 -3.80
#